data_AF-A0A5E7EF73-F1
#
_entry.id   AF-A0A5E7EF73-F1
#
_cell.length_a   1.000
_cell.length_b   1.000
_cell.length_c   1.000
_cell.angle_alpha   90.00
_cell.angle_beta   90.00
_cell.angle_gamma   90.00
#
_symmetry.space_group_name_H-M   'P 1'
#
loop_
_entity.id
_entity.type
_entity.pdbx_description
1 polymer ?
#
loop_
_entity_poly.entity_id
_entity_poly.type
_entity_poly.pdbx_seq_one_letter_code
_entity_poly.pdbx_strand_id
1 'polypeptide(L)'
;MSFTFRPFIGFRPTLLFLTVANSAEGENNQKNAPKSTMAFIQRGVLAMQLENNPLTIPELQLPKPEIPEADENNVLDLTMHLGDATAIVKKWAAAHIWLRLVGQSSLKTPLIINILEDHELSTLQFDNGLLERLPRSQLMALAHNSTATLECFITFDGSSDVSTATAFPLLPLTIKTQLDDLDELTDFDDQTLGGWTKGRGGREIEFFIDRNGGFFLSNDTLEPVDNYDGMILEKTFSVIPGMTYEFTVDVKNNNPSHQPLNHPILLLAFDGIGPTHTISNSSWKNIASNRTVAKSETVTVSLRNLTRQWDGNDFSLDNFRVRRVQ
;
A
#
# COMPACT_ATOMS: atom_id res chain seq x y z
N MET A 1 -82.01 1.68 -4.40
CA MET A 1 -81.43 2.50 -5.48
C MET A 1 -81.05 3.83 -4.89
N SER A 2 -79.76 4.11 -4.79
CA SER A 2 -79.24 5.33 -4.19
C SER A 2 -78.15 5.89 -5.09
N PHE A 3 -78.34 7.13 -5.50
CA PHE A 3 -77.30 8.03 -5.98
C PHE A 3 -77.59 9.38 -5.37
N THR A 4 -76.63 9.96 -4.63
CA THR A 4 -76.24 11.37 -4.77
C THR A 4 -74.99 11.72 -3.96
N PHE A 5 -74.05 12.33 -4.69
CA PHE A 5 -72.93 13.23 -4.37
C PHE A 5 -72.49 13.53 -2.92
N ARG A 6 -71.16 13.50 -2.72
CA ARG A 6 -70.41 14.20 -1.66
C ARG A 6 -69.52 15.30 -2.27
N PRO A 7 -69.32 16.45 -1.61
CA PRO A 7 -68.18 17.32 -1.85
C PRO A 7 -67.10 17.19 -0.76
N PHE A 8 -65.89 17.63 -1.15
CA PHE A 8 -64.63 17.73 -0.40
C PHE A 8 -64.65 18.77 0.76
N ILE A 9 -63.59 18.73 1.60
CA ILE A 9 -63.00 19.71 2.56
C ILE A 9 -62.68 18.94 3.86
N GLY A 10 -61.52 18.98 4.52
CA GLY A 10 -60.28 19.75 4.40
C GLY A 10 -59.44 19.47 5.66
N PHE A 11 -58.12 19.35 5.49
CA PHE A 11 -57.13 19.19 6.57
C PHE A 11 -57.13 20.38 7.55
N ARG A 12 -56.90 20.12 8.83
CA ARG A 12 -56.39 21.11 9.80
C ARG A 12 -55.25 20.49 10.61
N PRO A 13 -54.02 21.03 10.54
CA PRO A 13 -53.05 20.91 11.61
C PRO A 13 -53.23 22.07 12.60
N THR A 14 -53.14 21.73 13.88
CA THR A 14 -53.16 22.65 15.02
C THR A 14 -51.86 23.46 15.05
N LEU A 15 -51.94 24.77 14.81
CA LEU A 15 -50.83 25.70 15.07
C LEU A 15 -50.75 26.00 16.58
N LEU A 16 -49.65 25.61 17.22
CA LEU A 16 -49.29 26.09 18.55
C LEU A 16 -48.61 27.46 18.39
N PHE A 17 -49.31 28.53 18.75
CA PHE A 17 -48.76 29.88 18.79
C PHE A 17 -47.77 30.01 19.96
N LEU A 18 -46.51 30.36 19.69
CA LEU A 18 -45.60 30.93 20.67
C LEU A 18 -45.71 32.45 20.61
N THR A 19 -46.34 33.02 21.62
CA THR A 19 -46.49 34.46 21.84
C THR A 19 -45.13 35.10 22.13
N VAL A 20 -44.71 36.04 21.29
CA VAL A 20 -43.65 37.00 21.65
C VAL A 20 -44.35 38.30 22.05
N ALA A 21 -44.30 38.63 23.34
CA ALA A 21 -44.76 39.92 23.85
C ALA A 21 -43.57 40.90 23.94
N ASN A 22 -43.84 42.11 23.45
CA ASN A 22 -42.93 43.24 23.20
C ASN A 22 -42.22 43.83 24.44
N SER A 23 -41.05 44.44 24.21
CA SER A 23 -40.80 45.83 24.65
C SER A 23 -39.80 46.50 23.72
N ALA A 24 -40.12 47.74 23.33
CA ALA A 24 -39.27 48.66 22.60
C ALA A 24 -38.17 49.26 23.49
N GLU A 25 -37.20 49.88 22.82
CA GLU A 25 -36.14 50.79 23.27
C GLU A 25 -34.83 50.18 23.82
N GLY A 26 -33.73 50.53 23.14
CA GLY A 26 -32.36 50.43 23.68
C GLY A 26 -31.35 49.77 22.74
N GLU A 27 -30.53 50.60 22.08
CA GLU A 27 -29.37 50.21 21.28
C GLU A 27 -28.37 49.30 22.02
N ASN A 28 -27.61 48.53 21.23
CA ASN A 28 -26.36 47.84 21.59
C ASN A 28 -26.43 46.67 22.59
N ASN A 29 -26.76 45.47 22.09
CA ASN A 29 -26.08 44.24 22.54
C ASN A 29 -26.25 43.08 21.54
N GLN A 30 -25.51 43.15 20.44
CA GLN A 30 -25.34 42.04 19.50
C GLN A 30 -23.94 41.42 19.66
N LYS A 31 -23.57 41.07 20.89
CA LYS A 31 -22.41 40.23 21.20
C LYS A 31 -22.80 39.35 22.39
N ASN A 32 -22.74 38.03 22.20
CA ASN A 32 -23.02 36.96 23.18
C ASN A 32 -24.41 36.32 23.10
N ALA A 33 -24.87 35.97 21.90
CA ALA A 33 -25.65 34.73 21.80
C ALA A 33 -24.71 33.55 22.15
N PRO A 34 -25.11 32.58 23.00
CA PRO A 34 -24.31 31.38 23.22
C PRO A 34 -24.07 30.67 21.89
N LYS A 35 -22.84 30.22 21.62
CA LYS A 35 -22.51 29.47 20.39
C LYS A 35 -23.43 28.26 20.19
N SER A 36 -23.95 27.67 21.26
CA SER A 36 -24.95 26.60 21.19
C SER A 36 -26.27 27.08 20.59
N THR A 37 -26.79 28.24 21.00
CA THR A 37 -28.06 28.80 20.49
C THR A 37 -27.98 29.11 19.00
N MET A 38 -26.84 29.61 18.51
CA MET A 38 -26.61 29.81 17.07
C MET A 38 -26.55 28.48 16.31
N ALA A 39 -25.90 27.45 16.86
CA ALA A 39 -25.87 26.12 16.24
C ALA A 39 -27.27 25.47 16.19
N PHE A 40 -28.09 25.62 17.24
CA PHE A 40 -29.48 25.14 17.24
C PHE A 40 -30.35 25.89 16.22
N ILE A 41 -30.19 27.21 16.08
CA ILE A 41 -30.91 28.00 15.07
C ILE A 41 -30.46 27.60 13.66
N GLN A 42 -29.16 27.40 13.43
CA GLN A 42 -28.64 26.94 12.14
C GLN A 42 -29.15 25.54 11.78
N ARG A 43 -29.19 24.61 12.75
CA ARG A 43 -29.78 23.26 12.63
C ARG A 43 -31.26 23.32 12.25
N GLY A 44 -32.04 24.17 12.92
CA GLY A 44 -33.47 24.37 12.64
C GLY A 44 -33.74 25.00 11.27
N VAL A 45 -32.91 25.98 10.85
CA VAL A 45 -33.04 26.62 9.54
C VAL A 45 -32.71 25.65 8.40
N LEU A 46 -31.67 24.82 8.55
CA LEU A 46 -31.30 23.83 7.53
C LEU A 46 -32.35 22.72 7.39
N ALA A 47 -32.91 22.24 8.51
CA ALA A 47 -34.01 21.28 8.51
C ALA A 47 -35.28 21.85 7.84
N MET A 48 -35.65 23.09 8.16
CA MET A 48 -36.78 23.77 7.51
C MET A 48 -36.53 24.07 6.03
N GLN A 49 -35.28 24.24 5.61
CA GLN A 49 -34.92 24.49 4.22
C GLN A 49 -34.95 23.21 3.38
N LEU A 50 -34.63 22.05 3.99
CA LEU A 50 -34.82 20.71 3.41
C LEU A 50 -36.30 20.31 3.31
N GLU A 51 -37.14 20.76 4.25
CA GLU A 51 -38.58 20.49 4.25
C GLU A 51 -39.34 21.33 3.20
N ASN A 52 -38.91 22.57 2.97
CA ASN A 52 -39.54 23.49 2.01
C ASN A 52 -39.02 23.37 0.57
N ASN A 53 -37.88 22.70 0.39
CA ASN A 53 -37.35 22.33 -0.92
C ASN A 53 -36.67 20.97 -0.75
N PRO A 54 -37.36 19.85 -1.01
CA PRO A 54 -36.73 18.54 -0.95
C PRO A 54 -35.66 18.55 -2.03
N LEU A 55 -34.41 18.84 -1.64
CA LEU A 55 -33.28 18.49 -2.46
C LEU A 55 -33.41 16.99 -2.63
N THR A 56 -33.76 16.56 -3.82
CA THR A 56 -33.64 15.15 -4.14
C THR A 56 -32.21 14.78 -3.81
N ILE A 57 -32.06 13.72 -3.00
CA ILE A 57 -30.80 13.11 -2.58
C ILE A 57 -29.72 12.94 -3.70
N PRO A 58 -30.00 12.91 -5.02
CA PRO A 58 -28.98 12.63 -6.05
C PRO A 58 -27.89 13.68 -6.34
N GLU A 59 -27.84 14.86 -5.72
CA GLU A 59 -26.79 15.87 -6.07
C GLU A 59 -25.88 16.32 -4.92
N LEU A 60 -26.04 15.76 -3.72
CA LEU A 60 -25.09 16.05 -2.65
C LEU A 60 -23.79 15.28 -2.91
N GLN A 61 -22.80 15.94 -3.51
CA GLN A 61 -21.44 15.40 -3.62
C GLN A 61 -20.83 15.30 -2.22
N LEU A 62 -21.09 14.19 -1.55
CA LEU A 62 -20.52 13.87 -0.25
C LEU A 62 -19.01 13.66 -0.40
N PRO A 63 -18.20 14.16 0.55
CA PRO A 63 -16.76 14.07 0.44
C PRO A 63 -16.33 12.60 0.52
N LYS A 64 -15.41 12.18 -0.35
CA LYS A 64 -14.79 10.86 -0.22
C LYS A 64 -13.89 10.86 1.03
N PRO A 65 -13.97 9.84 1.90
CA PRO A 65 -12.99 9.65 2.97
C PRO A 65 -11.57 9.47 2.41
N GLU A 66 -10.57 9.81 3.22
CA GLU A 66 -9.15 9.76 2.85
C GLU A 66 -8.34 9.07 3.95
N ILE A 67 -7.30 8.31 3.55
CA ILE A 67 -6.24 7.83 4.45
C ILE A 67 -4.91 8.34 3.90
N PRO A 68 -4.31 9.40 4.47
CA PRO A 68 -3.08 10.00 3.96
C PRO A 68 -1.87 9.08 3.96
N GLU A 69 -1.87 8.06 4.81
CA GLU A 69 -0.79 7.08 4.90
C GLU A 69 -0.86 5.99 3.81
N ALA A 70 -1.91 5.97 2.99
CA ALA A 70 -1.98 5.14 1.81
C ALA A 70 -1.33 5.83 0.60
N ASP A 71 -0.74 5.04 -0.31
CA ASP A 71 -0.15 5.57 -1.54
C ASP A 71 -1.20 6.00 -2.58
N GLU A 72 -0.73 6.47 -3.74
CA GLU A 72 -1.59 6.90 -4.86
C GLU A 72 -2.50 5.79 -5.42
N ASN A 73 -2.16 4.52 -5.17
CA ASN A 73 -2.92 3.35 -5.56
C ASN A 73 -3.84 2.83 -4.42
N ASN A 74 -3.98 3.60 -3.34
CA ASN A 74 -4.70 3.22 -2.12
C ASN A 74 -4.11 1.99 -1.42
N VAL A 75 -2.80 1.76 -1.52
CA VAL A 75 -2.11 0.73 -0.75
C VAL A 75 -1.72 1.31 0.60
N LEU A 76 -2.28 0.75 1.67
CA LEU A 76 -1.87 1.05 3.04
C LEU A 76 -0.80 0.04 3.46
N ASP A 77 0.47 0.45 3.32
CA ASP A 77 1.62 -0.39 3.63
C ASP A 77 2.08 -0.21 5.08
N LEU A 78 1.67 -1.16 5.93
CA LEU A 78 2.03 -1.20 7.34
C LEU A 78 3.48 -1.64 7.56
N THR A 79 4.19 -2.14 6.55
CA THR A 79 5.63 -2.41 6.64
C THR A 79 6.45 -1.12 6.52
N MET A 80 5.94 -0.12 5.80
CA MET A 80 6.57 1.19 5.66
C MET A 80 6.05 2.20 6.70
N HIS A 81 4.74 2.21 6.96
CA HIS A 81 4.13 3.07 7.97
C HIS A 81 4.05 2.35 9.31
N LEU A 82 4.99 2.64 10.23
CA LEU A 82 5.09 1.93 11.53
C LEU A 82 4.10 2.43 12.60
N GLY A 83 3.37 3.51 12.33
CA GLY A 83 2.40 4.11 13.26
C GLY A 83 0.97 3.62 13.05
N ASP A 84 0.04 4.25 13.78
CA ASP A 84 -1.39 4.17 13.49
C ASP A 84 -1.72 4.98 12.24
N ALA A 85 -2.74 4.58 11.49
CA ALA A 85 -3.21 5.35 10.35
C ALA A 85 -4.27 6.39 10.76
N THR A 86 -4.60 7.30 9.86
CA THR A 86 -5.57 8.36 10.10
C THR A 86 -6.68 8.29 9.06
N ALA A 87 -7.93 8.24 9.50
CA ALA A 87 -9.09 8.40 8.63
C ALA A 87 -9.55 9.86 8.66
N ILE A 88 -9.54 10.51 7.49
CA ILE A 88 -10.00 11.90 7.32
C ILE A 88 -11.33 11.90 6.57
N VAL A 89 -12.27 12.68 7.07
CA VAL A 89 -13.50 13.01 6.35
C VAL A 89 -13.65 14.52 6.34
N LYS A 90 -13.49 15.14 5.16
CA LYS A 90 -13.64 16.60 4.99
C LYS A 90 -15.02 17.05 5.41
N LYS A 91 -15.13 18.27 5.96
CA LYS A 91 -16.37 18.85 6.51
C LYS A 91 -17.63 18.63 5.64
N TRP A 92 -18.76 18.41 6.31
CA TRP A 92 -20.09 18.28 5.72
C TRP A 92 -21.16 18.66 6.77
N ALA A 93 -22.43 18.75 6.36
CA ALA A 93 -23.53 19.04 7.29
C ALA A 93 -24.30 17.76 7.64
N ALA A 94 -24.06 17.18 8.81
CA ALA A 94 -24.90 16.09 9.36
C ALA A 94 -24.92 16.11 10.90
N ALA A 95 -25.79 15.28 11.48
CA ALA A 95 -25.95 15.16 12.93
C ALA A 95 -25.25 13.93 13.50
N HIS A 96 -25.45 12.74 12.92
CA HIS A 96 -24.81 11.49 13.35
C HIS A 96 -23.97 10.85 12.24
N ILE A 97 -22.92 10.13 12.63
CA ILE A 97 -22.00 9.43 11.73
C ILE A 97 -21.63 8.02 12.22
N TRP A 98 -21.46 7.13 11.24
CA TRP A 98 -20.74 5.87 11.37
C TRP A 98 -19.53 5.90 10.46
N LEU A 99 -18.37 5.52 10.99
CA LEU A 99 -17.13 5.40 10.26
C LEU A 99 -16.52 4.04 10.60
N ARG A 100 -16.34 3.18 9.61
CA ARG A 100 -15.80 1.83 9.82
C ARG A 100 -14.94 1.37 8.66
N LEU A 101 -13.95 0.55 8.96
CA LEU A 101 -13.15 -0.14 7.96
C LEU A 101 -13.58 -1.61 7.93
N VAL A 102 -14.06 -2.06 6.77
CA VAL A 102 -14.57 -3.42 6.57
C VAL A 102 -13.58 -4.20 5.71
N GLY A 103 -13.09 -5.33 6.21
CA GLY A 103 -12.20 -6.21 5.46
C GLY A 103 -12.33 -7.65 5.92
N GLN A 104 -11.23 -8.39 5.85
CA GLN A 104 -11.19 -9.79 6.26
C GLN A 104 -9.86 -10.13 6.93
N SER A 105 -9.86 -11.12 7.81
CA SER A 105 -8.65 -11.72 8.38
C SER A 105 -7.98 -12.68 7.41
N SER A 106 -6.76 -13.14 7.72
CA SER A 106 -6.02 -14.15 6.95
C SER A 106 -6.78 -15.48 6.77
N LEU A 107 -7.71 -15.79 7.67
CA LEU A 107 -8.62 -16.94 7.59
C LEU A 107 -9.89 -16.66 6.77
N LYS A 108 -9.92 -15.55 6.01
CA LYS A 108 -11.08 -15.07 5.21
C LYS A 108 -12.35 -14.84 6.04
N THR A 109 -12.21 -14.61 7.34
CA THR A 109 -13.33 -14.25 8.21
C THR A 109 -13.54 -12.72 8.13
N PRO A 110 -14.76 -12.23 7.91
CA PRO A 110 -15.05 -10.79 7.90
C PRO A 110 -14.57 -10.12 9.18
N LEU A 111 -13.93 -8.96 9.04
CA LEU A 111 -13.47 -8.14 10.15
C LEU A 111 -13.97 -6.72 9.94
N ILE A 112 -14.58 -6.15 10.98
CA ILE A 112 -15.06 -4.77 10.99
C ILE A 112 -14.32 -4.03 12.09
N ILE A 113 -13.64 -2.95 11.71
CA ILE A 113 -13.00 -2.01 12.62
C ILE A 113 -13.93 -0.79 12.72
N ASN A 114 -14.70 -0.70 13.80
CA ASN A 114 -15.54 0.46 14.09
C ASN A 114 -14.65 1.60 14.59
N ILE A 115 -14.55 2.68 13.80
CA ILE A 115 -13.81 3.89 14.15
C ILE A 115 -14.73 4.84 14.92
N LEU A 116 -15.94 5.05 14.40
CA LEU A 116 -17.04 5.75 15.05
C LEU A 116 -18.33 4.94 14.84
N GLU A 117 -19.16 4.85 15.89
CA GLU A 117 -20.42 4.12 15.87
C GLU A 117 -21.50 4.98 16.54
N ASP A 118 -22.53 5.34 15.77
CA ASP A 118 -23.63 6.23 16.20
C ASP A 118 -23.12 7.49 16.91
N HIS A 119 -22.14 8.14 16.30
CA HIS A 119 -21.45 9.27 16.93
C HIS A 119 -22.15 10.58 16.58
N GLU A 120 -22.70 11.26 17.59
CA GLU A 120 -23.18 12.63 17.43
C GLU A 120 -21.98 13.58 17.28
N LEU A 121 -21.94 14.34 16.19
CA LEU A 121 -20.83 15.26 15.92
C LEU A 121 -20.79 16.41 16.92
N SER A 122 -19.62 16.63 17.52
CA SER A 122 -19.35 17.86 18.27
C SER A 122 -19.31 19.08 17.33
N THR A 123 -19.50 20.29 17.87
CA THR A 123 -19.38 21.53 17.07
C THR A 123 -18.02 21.64 16.37
N LEU A 124 -16.95 21.17 17.01
CA LEU A 124 -15.61 21.21 16.44
C LEU A 124 -15.47 20.27 15.22
N GLN A 125 -16.02 19.06 15.31
CA GLN A 125 -16.01 18.10 14.20
C GLN A 125 -16.89 18.58 13.04
N PHE A 126 -18.01 19.26 13.34
CA PHE A 126 -18.84 19.87 12.31
C PHE A 126 -18.08 20.97 11.53
N ASP A 127 -17.37 21.84 12.24
CA ASP A 127 -16.66 22.96 11.62
C ASP A 127 -15.40 22.54 10.85
N ASN A 128 -14.72 21.46 11.28
CA ASN A 128 -13.41 21.06 10.75
C ASN A 128 -13.41 19.73 9.96
N GLY A 129 -14.48 18.94 10.03
CA GLY A 129 -14.50 17.55 9.58
C GLY A 129 -13.94 16.59 10.63
N LEU A 130 -13.68 15.35 10.22
CA LEU A 130 -13.14 14.30 11.07
C LEU A 130 -11.68 14.02 10.80
N LEU A 131 -10.98 13.71 11.88
CA LEU A 131 -9.63 13.19 11.91
C LEU A 131 -9.60 12.11 12.99
N GLU A 132 -9.81 10.87 12.56
CA GLU A 132 -9.98 9.73 13.47
C GLU A 132 -8.81 8.76 13.36
N ARG A 133 -8.44 8.17 14.49
CA ARG A 133 -7.31 7.25 14.59
C ARG A 133 -7.73 5.83 14.19
N LEU A 134 -6.92 5.18 13.37
CA LEU A 134 -7.02 3.77 13.00
C LEU A 134 -5.87 2.98 13.64
N PRO A 135 -6.13 2.23 14.72
CA PRO A 135 -5.08 1.53 15.45
C PRO A 135 -4.34 0.51 14.58
N ARG A 136 -3.01 0.62 14.52
CA ARG A 136 -2.14 -0.31 13.81
C ARG A 136 -2.40 -1.76 14.21
N SER A 137 -2.59 -2.01 15.50
CA SER A 137 -2.84 -3.37 16.02
C SER A 137 -4.10 -4.01 15.41
N GLN A 138 -5.12 -3.22 15.08
CA GLN A 138 -6.33 -3.70 14.42
C GLN A 138 -6.11 -3.86 12.91
N LEU A 139 -5.39 -2.91 12.28
CA LEU A 139 -5.01 -3.01 10.86
C LEU A 139 -4.15 -4.25 10.58
N MET A 140 -3.26 -4.61 11.50
CA MET A 140 -2.42 -5.82 11.44
C MET A 140 -3.23 -7.13 11.51
N ALA A 141 -4.50 -7.09 11.93
CA ALA A 141 -5.37 -8.27 11.95
C ALA A 141 -6.05 -8.53 10.59
N LEU A 142 -6.01 -7.57 9.66
CA LEU A 142 -6.50 -7.72 8.30
C LEU A 142 -5.53 -8.61 7.48
N ALA A 143 -6.07 -9.32 6.50
CA ALA A 143 -5.27 -10.15 5.61
C ALA A 143 -4.32 -9.32 4.75
N HIS A 144 -3.10 -9.80 4.61
CA HIS A 144 -2.12 -9.25 3.67
C HIS A 144 -2.62 -9.34 2.22
N ASN A 145 -2.36 -8.30 1.43
CA ASN A 145 -2.81 -8.14 0.04
C ASN A 145 -4.33 -8.35 -0.14
N SER A 146 -5.11 -8.00 0.88
CA SER A 146 -6.58 -8.02 0.81
C SER A 146 -7.15 -6.61 0.73
N THR A 147 -8.35 -6.52 0.16
CA THR A 147 -9.11 -5.27 0.13
C THR A 147 -9.79 -5.04 1.47
N ALA A 148 -9.61 -3.85 2.03
CA ALA A 148 -10.44 -3.32 3.10
C ALA A 148 -11.08 -2.00 2.63
N THR A 149 -12.37 -1.81 2.90
CA THR A 149 -13.13 -0.64 2.44
C THR A 149 -13.46 0.24 3.61
N LEU A 150 -13.02 1.50 3.57
CA LEU A 150 -13.44 2.52 4.52
C LEU A 150 -14.83 3.02 4.09
N GLU A 151 -15.79 2.85 4.98
CA GLU A 151 -17.18 3.20 4.80
C GLU A 151 -17.56 4.31 5.78
N CYS A 152 -18.25 5.34 5.26
CA CYS A 152 -18.75 6.46 6.04
C CYS A 152 -20.23 6.67 5.72
N PHE A 153 -21.05 6.75 6.77
CA PHE A 153 -22.50 6.91 6.67
C PHE A 153 -22.97 8.01 7.59
N ILE A 154 -24.00 8.77 7.18
CA ILE A 154 -24.54 9.87 7.97
C ILE A 154 -26.05 9.91 7.96
N THR A 155 -26.65 10.49 9.00
CA THR A 155 -28.06 10.88 8.98
C THR A 155 -28.19 12.40 9.07
N PHE A 156 -29.02 12.97 8.18
CA PHE A 156 -29.28 14.41 8.14
C PHE A 156 -30.37 14.82 9.14
N ASP A 157 -31.28 13.91 9.45
CA ASP A 157 -32.40 14.10 10.38
C ASP A 157 -32.01 13.89 11.85
N GLY A 158 -30.77 13.46 12.12
CA GLY A 158 -30.30 13.13 13.47
C GLY A 158 -30.82 11.79 13.99
N SER A 159 -31.36 10.93 13.13
CA SER A 159 -31.69 9.56 13.50
C SER A 159 -30.42 8.77 13.86
N SER A 160 -30.51 7.94 14.89
CA SER A 160 -29.48 6.95 15.26
C SER A 160 -29.65 5.61 14.52
N ASP A 161 -30.55 5.55 13.53
CA ASP A 161 -30.79 4.36 12.71
C ASP A 161 -29.91 4.39 11.44
N VAL A 162 -28.89 3.53 11.40
CA VAL A 162 -27.98 3.42 10.24
C VAL A 162 -28.71 3.00 8.96
N SER A 163 -29.90 2.39 9.04
CA SER A 163 -30.67 1.98 7.86
C SER A 163 -31.27 3.16 7.09
N THR A 164 -31.41 4.33 7.74
CA THR A 164 -31.82 5.58 7.10
C THR A 164 -30.63 6.44 6.69
N ALA A 165 -29.40 5.97 6.94
CA ALA A 165 -28.18 6.74 6.68
C ALA A 165 -27.83 6.78 5.19
N THR A 166 -27.28 7.92 4.77
CA THR A 166 -26.73 8.13 3.42
C THR A 166 -25.23 7.80 3.41
N ALA A 167 -24.82 6.97 2.46
CA ALA A 167 -23.42 6.55 2.31
C ALA A 167 -22.58 7.57 1.54
N PHE A 168 -21.34 7.77 2.00
CA PHE A 168 -20.32 8.53 1.28
C PHE A 168 -19.72 7.64 0.18
N PRO A 169 -19.00 8.22 -0.80
CA PRO A 169 -18.20 7.42 -1.73
C PRO A 169 -17.23 6.51 -0.97
N LEU A 170 -17.20 5.23 -1.32
CA LEU A 170 -16.34 4.23 -0.68
C LEU A 170 -14.85 4.50 -0.98
N LEU A 171 -13.99 4.22 0.01
CA LEU A 171 -12.54 4.20 -0.19
C LEU A 171 -12.03 2.75 -0.04
N PRO A 172 -11.82 2.01 -1.15
CA PRO A 172 -11.14 0.72 -1.10
C PRO A 172 -9.64 0.92 -0.88
N LEU A 173 -9.06 0.10 -0.03
CA LEU A 173 -7.64 0.07 0.30
C LEU A 173 -7.10 -1.33 0.09
N THR A 174 -5.87 -1.46 -0.39
CA THR A 174 -5.12 -2.71 -0.35
C THR A 174 -4.25 -2.71 0.91
N ILE A 175 -4.42 -3.69 1.79
CA ILE A 175 -3.69 -3.75 3.06
C ILE A 175 -2.42 -4.60 2.91
N LYS A 176 -1.25 -4.00 3.13
CA LYS A 176 0.01 -4.74 3.26
C LYS A 176 0.46 -4.81 4.72
N THR A 177 0.29 -5.97 5.34
CA THR A 177 0.69 -6.22 6.74
C THR A 177 2.09 -6.84 6.89
N GLN A 178 2.69 -7.30 5.80
CA GLN A 178 4.00 -7.96 5.75
C GLN A 178 4.64 -7.73 4.38
N LEU A 179 5.92 -8.05 4.25
CA LEU A 179 6.61 -8.06 2.95
C LEU A 179 6.04 -9.17 2.07
N ASP A 180 5.98 -8.89 0.76
CA ASP A 180 5.66 -9.89 -0.24
C ASP A 180 6.75 -10.98 -0.29
N ASP A 181 6.38 -12.16 -0.77
CA ASP A 181 7.35 -13.23 -1.02
C ASP A 181 8.32 -12.79 -2.12
N LEU A 182 9.61 -12.70 -1.77
CA LEU A 182 10.66 -12.37 -2.74
C LEU A 182 10.78 -13.50 -3.77
N ASP A 183 10.65 -13.15 -5.06
CA ASP A 183 11.01 -13.97 -6.21
C ASP A 183 11.36 -13.03 -7.38
N GLU A 184 12.63 -12.65 -7.45
CA GLU A 184 13.13 -11.73 -8.47
C GLU A 184 14.05 -12.45 -9.44
N LEU A 185 13.80 -12.29 -10.74
CA LEU A 185 14.63 -12.77 -11.85
C LEU A 185 15.23 -11.56 -12.59
N THR A 186 16.54 -11.61 -12.85
CA THR A 186 17.23 -10.75 -13.81
C THR A 186 17.81 -11.66 -14.90
N ASP A 187 17.16 -11.67 -16.06
CA ASP A 187 17.52 -12.44 -17.26
C ASP A 187 18.36 -11.63 -18.26
N PHE A 188 18.58 -10.34 -18.00
CA PHE A 188 19.39 -9.43 -18.83
C PHE A 188 18.87 -9.17 -20.25
N ASP A 189 17.71 -9.70 -20.63
CA ASP A 189 17.12 -9.57 -21.97
C ASP A 189 16.78 -8.12 -22.33
N ASP A 190 16.57 -7.26 -21.32
CA ASP A 190 16.35 -5.82 -21.48
C ASP A 190 17.65 -4.99 -21.56
N GLN A 191 18.81 -5.66 -21.54
CA GLN A 191 20.16 -5.05 -21.51
C GLN A 191 20.37 -4.11 -20.32
N THR A 192 19.70 -4.37 -19.20
CA THR A 192 19.95 -3.69 -17.93
C THR A 192 20.54 -4.67 -16.92
N LEU A 193 21.19 -4.12 -15.89
CA LEU A 193 21.65 -4.93 -14.76
C LEU A 193 20.55 -5.16 -13.72
N GLY A 194 19.27 -4.86 -13.97
CA GLY A 194 18.18 -5.15 -13.01
C GLY A 194 18.34 -4.53 -11.61
N GLY A 195 19.08 -3.42 -11.48
CA GLY A 195 19.42 -2.79 -10.20
C GLY A 195 20.59 -3.42 -9.45
N TRP A 196 21.27 -4.41 -10.04
CA TRP A 196 22.54 -4.94 -9.53
C TRP A 196 23.66 -3.91 -9.72
N THR A 197 24.51 -3.77 -8.71
CA THR A 197 25.67 -2.88 -8.73
C THR A 197 26.89 -3.64 -9.21
N LYS A 198 27.55 -3.13 -10.24
CA LYS A 198 28.77 -3.69 -10.82
C LYS A 198 29.99 -3.44 -9.94
N GLY A 199 30.73 -4.49 -9.63
CA GLY A 199 31.99 -4.43 -8.92
C GLY A 199 33.21 -4.62 -9.83
N ARG A 200 34.40 -4.55 -9.22
CA ARG A 200 35.70 -4.65 -9.91
C ARG A 200 35.95 -5.99 -10.61
N GLY A 201 35.45 -7.09 -10.06
CA GLY A 201 35.58 -8.44 -10.63
C GLY A 201 34.68 -8.67 -11.84
N GLY A 202 33.74 -7.76 -12.10
CA GLY A 202 32.89 -7.75 -13.30
C GLY A 202 33.14 -6.54 -14.19
N ARG A 203 34.29 -5.85 -14.07
CA ARG A 203 34.55 -4.59 -14.79
C ARG A 203 34.38 -4.70 -16.31
N GLU A 204 34.69 -5.88 -16.86
CA GLU A 204 34.69 -6.25 -18.29
C GLU A 204 33.43 -7.03 -18.69
N ILE A 205 32.38 -7.06 -17.83
CA ILE A 205 31.10 -7.65 -18.26
C ILE A 205 30.46 -6.79 -19.35
N GLU A 206 30.02 -7.45 -20.41
CA GLU A 206 29.28 -6.87 -21.53
C GLU A 206 28.05 -7.73 -21.86
N PHE A 207 27.03 -7.12 -22.45
CA PHE A 207 25.85 -7.85 -22.93
C PHE A 207 26.15 -8.51 -24.26
N PHE A 208 25.89 -9.82 -24.35
CA PHE A 208 26.01 -10.61 -25.57
C PHE A 208 24.67 -11.23 -25.92
N ILE A 209 24.37 -11.31 -27.21
CA ILE A 209 23.13 -11.91 -27.71
C ILE A 209 23.28 -13.44 -27.83
N ASP A 210 22.31 -14.18 -27.31
CA ASP A 210 22.16 -15.61 -27.54
C ASP A 210 21.54 -15.89 -28.93
N ARG A 211 21.67 -17.13 -29.41
CA ARG A 211 21.11 -17.57 -30.70
C ARG A 211 19.59 -17.40 -30.79
N ASN A 212 18.90 -17.35 -29.67
CA ASN A 212 17.45 -17.17 -29.59
C ASN A 212 17.01 -15.70 -29.52
N GLY A 213 17.96 -14.76 -29.50
CA GLY A 213 17.70 -13.32 -29.44
C GLY A 213 17.62 -12.72 -28.03
N GLY A 214 17.74 -13.54 -26.98
CA GLY A 214 17.93 -13.07 -25.61
C GLY A 214 19.35 -12.56 -25.35
N PHE A 215 19.59 -11.96 -24.19
CA PHE A 215 20.89 -11.41 -23.79
C PHE A 215 21.42 -12.09 -22.55
N PHE A 216 22.75 -12.18 -22.44
CA PHE A 216 23.45 -12.64 -21.25
C PHE A 216 24.68 -11.76 -21.01
N LEU A 217 25.28 -11.87 -19.83
CA LEU A 217 26.54 -11.18 -19.53
C LEU A 217 27.74 -12.06 -19.89
N SER A 218 28.67 -11.57 -20.69
CA SER A 218 29.98 -12.20 -20.90
C SER A 218 31.06 -11.39 -20.20
N ASN A 219 31.97 -12.07 -19.49
CA ASN A 219 33.19 -11.50 -18.95
C ASN A 219 34.37 -12.20 -19.62
N ASP A 220 35.01 -11.49 -20.55
CA ASP A 220 36.22 -11.94 -21.21
C ASP A 220 37.38 -11.06 -20.73
N THR A 221 38.44 -11.69 -20.22
CA THR A 221 39.57 -11.01 -19.58
C THR A 221 40.58 -10.55 -20.61
N LEU A 222 40.49 -9.27 -21.01
CA LEU A 222 41.20 -8.77 -22.20
C LEU A 222 42.61 -8.28 -21.90
N GLU A 223 42.86 -7.79 -20.69
CA GLU A 223 44.17 -7.28 -20.28
C GLU A 223 45.00 -8.36 -19.57
N PRO A 224 46.30 -8.53 -19.90
CA PRO A 224 47.17 -9.53 -19.29
C PRO A 224 47.65 -9.11 -17.89
N VAL A 225 46.71 -8.80 -16.99
CA VAL A 225 46.95 -8.36 -15.61
C VAL A 225 46.31 -9.31 -14.61
N ASP A 226 47.05 -9.76 -13.60
CA ASP A 226 46.49 -10.66 -12.59
C ASP A 226 45.80 -9.86 -11.49
N ASN A 227 44.56 -9.42 -11.74
CA ASN A 227 43.78 -8.61 -10.81
C ASN A 227 42.24 -8.70 -11.00
N TYR A 228 41.76 -9.79 -11.60
CA TYR A 228 40.35 -10.03 -11.96
C TYR A 228 39.47 -10.54 -10.81
N ASP A 229 40.06 -10.81 -9.66
CA ASP A 229 39.32 -11.19 -8.46
C ASP A 229 38.53 -9.99 -7.89
N GLY A 230 37.36 -10.30 -7.31
CA GLY A 230 36.52 -9.34 -6.63
C GLY A 230 35.04 -9.49 -6.95
N MET A 231 34.27 -8.49 -6.56
CA MET A 231 32.83 -8.46 -6.74
C MET A 231 32.46 -8.31 -8.22
N ILE A 232 31.59 -9.16 -8.73
CA ILE A 232 31.04 -9.07 -10.08
C ILE A 232 29.77 -8.20 -10.03
N LEU A 233 28.75 -8.68 -9.33
CA LEU A 233 27.48 -7.99 -9.12
C LEU A 233 27.04 -8.16 -7.67
N GLU A 234 26.42 -7.12 -7.10
CA GLU A 234 25.74 -7.20 -5.81
C GLU A 234 24.39 -6.45 -5.82
N LYS A 235 23.44 -6.92 -5.02
CA LYS A 235 22.15 -6.25 -4.80
C LYS A 235 21.65 -6.55 -3.40
N THR A 236 21.02 -5.57 -2.77
CA THR A 236 20.39 -5.73 -1.46
C THR A 236 18.89 -5.92 -1.63
N PHE A 237 18.36 -6.94 -0.98
CA PHE A 237 16.95 -7.33 -1.05
C PHE A 237 16.30 -7.17 0.33
N SER A 238 15.06 -6.70 0.35
CA SER A 238 14.20 -6.80 1.52
C SER A 238 13.75 -8.25 1.72
N VAL A 239 13.85 -8.75 2.94
CA VAL A 239 13.58 -10.14 3.32
C VAL A 239 12.85 -10.21 4.64
N ILE A 240 12.22 -11.37 4.89
CA ILE A 240 11.51 -11.67 6.12
C ILE A 240 12.49 -12.40 7.05
N PRO A 241 12.77 -11.86 8.26
CA PRO A 241 13.62 -12.53 9.23
C PRO A 241 13.12 -13.95 9.56
N GLY A 242 14.06 -14.89 9.67
CA GLY A 242 13.82 -16.30 9.93
C GLY A 242 13.57 -17.16 8.68
N MET A 243 13.39 -16.55 7.50
CA MET A 243 13.13 -17.28 6.26
C MET A 243 14.41 -17.68 5.51
N THR A 244 14.30 -18.70 4.68
CA THR A 244 15.40 -19.17 3.80
C THR A 244 15.23 -18.63 2.39
N TYR A 245 16.34 -18.19 1.82
CA TYR A 245 16.41 -17.65 0.46
C TYR A 245 17.43 -18.42 -0.35
N GLU A 246 17.14 -18.57 -1.64
CA GLU A 246 17.99 -19.19 -2.65
C GLU A 246 18.42 -18.12 -3.65
N PHE A 247 19.71 -18.13 -4.00
CA PHE A 247 20.27 -17.37 -5.10
C PHE A 247 20.80 -18.35 -6.14
N THR A 248 20.28 -18.29 -7.37
CA THR A 248 20.74 -19.09 -8.50
C THR A 248 21.28 -18.22 -9.62
N VAL A 249 22.26 -18.75 -10.36
CA VAL A 249 22.83 -18.14 -11.58
C VAL A 249 23.12 -19.24 -12.58
N ASP A 250 22.83 -18.99 -13.86
CA ASP A 250 23.33 -19.82 -14.95
C ASP A 250 24.72 -19.34 -15.38
N VAL A 251 25.68 -20.27 -15.46
CA VAL A 251 27.08 -19.96 -15.76
C VAL A 251 27.67 -20.91 -16.79
N LYS A 252 28.64 -20.43 -17.56
CA LYS A 252 29.50 -21.27 -18.42
C LYS A 252 30.91 -20.67 -18.49
N ASN A 253 31.89 -21.52 -18.77
CA ASN A 253 33.26 -21.12 -19.06
C ASN A 253 33.39 -20.85 -20.57
N ASN A 254 33.89 -19.66 -20.92
CA ASN A 254 34.06 -19.26 -22.32
C ASN A 254 35.32 -19.88 -22.94
N ASN A 255 36.29 -20.27 -22.13
CA ASN A 255 37.58 -20.82 -22.55
C ASN A 255 37.98 -22.08 -21.73
N PRO A 256 37.19 -23.17 -21.76
CA PRO A 256 37.38 -24.33 -20.88
C PRO A 256 38.59 -25.20 -21.24
N SER A 257 39.10 -25.07 -22.47
CA SER A 257 40.22 -25.88 -22.99
C SER A 257 41.58 -25.22 -22.79
N HIS A 258 41.61 -24.05 -22.15
CA HIS A 258 42.82 -23.27 -21.95
C HIS A 258 43.88 -24.02 -21.15
N GLN A 259 45.16 -23.80 -21.46
CA GLN A 259 46.29 -24.43 -20.79
C GLN A 259 47.24 -23.36 -20.23
N PRO A 260 47.57 -23.38 -18.92
CA PRO A 260 47.10 -24.32 -17.90
C PRO A 260 45.59 -24.19 -17.63
N LEU A 261 44.96 -25.26 -17.11
CA LEU A 261 43.53 -25.30 -16.76
C LEU A 261 43.22 -24.39 -15.56
N ASN A 262 43.26 -23.08 -15.79
CA ASN A 262 42.72 -22.08 -14.88
C ASN A 262 41.24 -21.95 -15.20
N HIS A 263 40.38 -22.33 -14.26
CA HIS A 263 38.92 -22.16 -14.40
C HIS A 263 38.45 -20.98 -13.54
N PRO A 264 37.40 -20.26 -13.96
CA PRO A 264 36.73 -19.29 -13.11
C PRO A 264 36.24 -19.97 -11.82
N ILE A 265 36.48 -19.34 -10.68
CA ILE A 265 35.96 -19.77 -9.38
C ILE A 265 35.04 -18.68 -8.88
N LEU A 266 33.75 -18.99 -8.77
CA LEU A 266 32.72 -18.03 -8.39
C LEU A 266 32.21 -18.31 -6.98
N LEU A 267 32.08 -17.26 -6.18
CA LEU A 267 31.43 -17.30 -4.87
C LEU A 267 30.02 -16.68 -5.00
N LEU A 268 29.00 -17.48 -4.70
CA LEU A 268 27.61 -17.02 -4.58
C LEU A 268 27.33 -16.77 -3.11
N ALA A 269 27.19 -15.52 -2.72
CA ALA A 269 27.18 -15.14 -1.32
C ALA A 269 25.93 -14.37 -0.93
N PHE A 270 25.46 -14.65 0.28
CA PHE A 270 24.58 -13.78 1.05
C PHE A 270 25.41 -13.19 2.19
N ASP A 271 25.43 -11.86 2.31
CA ASP A 271 26.29 -11.08 3.20
C ASP A 271 27.76 -11.55 3.21
N GLY A 272 28.29 -11.85 2.02
CA GLY A 272 29.68 -12.31 1.84
C GLY A 272 29.95 -13.78 2.18
N ILE A 273 28.94 -14.56 2.58
CA ILE A 273 29.07 -15.97 2.94
C ILE A 273 28.31 -16.86 1.94
N GLY A 274 28.97 -17.89 1.42
CA GLY A 274 28.31 -18.91 0.59
C GLY A 274 29.28 -19.89 -0.07
N PRO A 275 28.78 -20.80 -0.93
CA PRO A 275 29.59 -21.79 -1.62
C PRO A 275 30.42 -21.20 -2.76
N THR A 276 31.59 -21.81 -2.99
CA THR A 276 32.43 -21.57 -4.16
C THR A 276 32.18 -22.62 -5.23
N HIS A 277 32.14 -22.20 -6.49
CA HIS A 277 31.89 -23.06 -7.65
C HIS A 277 33.01 -22.90 -8.68
N THR A 278 33.66 -24.00 -9.06
CA THR A 278 34.60 -24.01 -10.18
C THR A 278 33.85 -24.23 -11.49
N ILE A 279 34.03 -23.34 -12.46
CA ILE A 279 33.29 -23.34 -13.72
C ILE A 279 34.17 -23.95 -14.82
N SER A 280 34.02 -25.25 -15.07
CA SER A 280 34.86 -25.99 -16.03
C SER A 280 34.19 -26.25 -17.40
N ASN A 281 32.86 -26.09 -17.49
CA ASN A 281 32.09 -26.52 -18.66
C ASN A 281 31.76 -25.35 -19.59
N SER A 282 31.76 -25.58 -20.90
CA SER A 282 31.28 -24.60 -21.91
C SER A 282 29.77 -24.56 -22.09
N SER A 283 29.04 -25.56 -21.58
CA SER A 283 27.59 -25.56 -21.55
C SER A 283 27.08 -24.81 -20.31
N TRP A 284 25.99 -24.07 -20.46
CA TRP A 284 25.27 -23.46 -19.35
C TRP A 284 24.98 -24.46 -18.23
N LYS A 285 25.25 -24.07 -16.99
CA LYS A 285 24.96 -24.82 -15.78
C LYS A 285 24.39 -23.89 -14.74
N ASN A 286 23.30 -24.29 -14.12
CA ASN A 286 22.76 -23.60 -12.97
C ASN A 286 23.56 -23.92 -11.70
N ILE A 287 23.98 -22.89 -10.98
CA ILE A 287 24.61 -22.99 -9.66
C ILE A 287 23.79 -22.21 -8.64
N ALA A 288 23.84 -22.65 -7.38
CA ALA A 288 22.98 -22.12 -6.33
C ALA A 288 23.72 -21.91 -5.00
N SER A 289 23.14 -21.05 -4.17
CA SER A 289 23.46 -20.86 -2.75
C SER A 289 22.15 -20.66 -1.99
N ASN A 290 22.03 -21.28 -0.82
CA ASN A 290 20.87 -21.14 0.06
C ASN A 290 21.30 -20.61 1.41
N ARG A 291 20.53 -19.67 1.99
CA ARG A 291 20.80 -19.15 3.33
C ARG A 291 19.53 -18.75 4.06
N THR A 292 19.44 -19.16 5.32
CA THR A 292 18.45 -18.65 6.27
C THR A 292 18.91 -17.31 6.83
N VAL A 293 18.08 -16.27 6.70
CA VAL A 293 18.38 -14.92 7.21
C VAL A 293 17.81 -14.79 8.62
N ALA A 294 18.64 -14.96 9.65
CA ALA A 294 18.12 -15.16 11.01
C ALA A 294 17.56 -13.90 11.69
N LYS A 295 18.05 -12.69 11.38
CA LYS A 295 17.76 -11.49 12.19
C LYS A 295 17.65 -10.16 11.42
N SER A 296 17.87 -10.16 10.11
CA SER A 296 17.88 -8.93 9.30
C SER A 296 16.65 -8.88 8.41
N GLU A 297 16.10 -7.67 8.22
CA GLU A 297 15.04 -7.38 7.25
C GLU A 297 15.59 -7.16 5.83
N THR A 298 16.92 -7.16 5.69
CA THR A 298 17.60 -7.09 4.41
C THR A 298 18.71 -8.11 4.31
N VAL A 299 19.06 -8.51 3.09
CA VAL A 299 20.24 -9.34 2.81
C VAL A 299 20.92 -8.84 1.55
N THR A 300 22.25 -8.75 1.58
CA THR A 300 23.04 -8.43 0.39
C THR A 300 23.43 -9.71 -0.32
N VAL A 301 22.96 -9.89 -1.54
CA VAL A 301 23.34 -10.99 -2.41
C VAL A 301 24.46 -10.52 -3.33
N SER A 302 25.51 -11.33 -3.49
CA SER A 302 26.61 -11.00 -4.39
C SER A 302 27.13 -12.23 -5.13
N LEU A 303 27.59 -12.00 -6.36
CA LEU A 303 28.43 -12.91 -7.11
C LEU A 303 29.85 -12.35 -7.14
N ARG A 304 30.86 -13.15 -6.81
CA ARG A 304 32.25 -12.72 -6.75
C ARG A 304 33.14 -13.66 -7.55
N ASN A 305 34.09 -13.11 -8.30
CA ASN A 305 35.18 -13.87 -8.89
C ASN A 305 36.31 -14.04 -7.87
N LEU A 306 36.77 -15.28 -7.68
CA LEU A 306 37.92 -15.60 -6.85
C LEU A 306 39.17 -15.92 -7.67
N THR A 307 39.04 -16.05 -8.99
CA THR A 307 40.17 -16.24 -9.91
C THR A 307 40.76 -14.87 -10.25
N ARG A 308 42.02 -14.67 -9.86
CA ARG A 308 42.73 -13.39 -10.04
C ARG A 308 43.39 -13.27 -11.40
N GLN A 309 43.83 -14.41 -11.92
CA GLN A 309 44.54 -14.52 -13.18
C GLN A 309 43.66 -14.02 -14.32
N TRP A 310 44.27 -13.36 -15.29
CA TRP A 310 43.60 -13.08 -16.56
C TRP A 310 43.39 -14.40 -17.32
N ASP A 311 44.44 -15.20 -17.41
CA ASP A 311 44.47 -16.38 -18.27
C ASP A 311 43.51 -17.51 -17.81
N GLY A 312 42.51 -17.84 -18.65
CA GLY A 312 41.50 -18.89 -18.43
C GLY A 312 40.27 -18.45 -17.60
N ASN A 313 40.19 -17.19 -17.20
CA ASN A 313 39.16 -16.66 -16.29
C ASN A 313 37.95 -16.04 -17.02
N ASP A 314 37.58 -16.64 -18.15
CA ASP A 314 36.52 -16.14 -19.01
C ASP A 314 35.22 -16.92 -18.76
N PHE A 315 34.11 -16.20 -18.54
CA PHE A 315 32.84 -16.82 -18.21
C PHE A 315 31.66 -15.99 -18.70
N SER A 316 30.52 -16.65 -18.90
CA SER A 316 29.23 -15.98 -19.07
C SER A 316 28.30 -16.27 -17.91
N LEU A 317 27.39 -15.34 -17.67
CA LEU A 317 26.40 -15.36 -16.60
C LEU A 317 25.01 -14.99 -17.14
N ASP A 318 23.98 -15.65 -16.63
CA ASP A 318 22.59 -15.39 -16.99
C ASP A 318 21.63 -15.78 -15.85
N ASN A 319 20.35 -15.42 -15.96
CA ASN A 319 19.24 -15.86 -15.11
C ASN A 319 19.52 -15.75 -13.60
N PHE A 320 19.89 -14.55 -13.14
CA PHE A 320 20.07 -14.29 -11.71
C PHE A 320 18.71 -14.35 -11.05
N ARG A 321 18.50 -15.30 -10.14
CA ARG A 321 17.24 -15.41 -9.41
C ARG A 321 17.46 -15.44 -7.92
N VAL A 322 16.80 -14.54 -7.21
CA VAL A 322 16.75 -14.53 -5.74
C VAL A 322 15.32 -14.75 -5.31
N ARG A 323 15.07 -15.84 -4.57
CA ARG A 323 13.71 -16.17 -4.12
C ARG A 323 13.68 -16.75 -2.72
N ARG A 324 12.54 -16.61 -2.05
CA ARG A 324 12.27 -17.35 -0.81
C ARG A 324 12.03 -18.82 -1.14
N VAL A 325 12.61 -19.71 -0.36
CA VAL A 325 12.39 -21.16 -0.42
C VAL A 325 11.87 -21.66 0.93
N GLN A 326 11.12 -22.76 0.89
CA GLN A 326 10.55 -23.40 2.09
C GLN A 326 11.63 -24.01 2.98
#